data_AF-A0A1F6F2I9-F1
#
_entry.id   AF-A0A1F6F2I9-F1
#
_cell.length_a   1.000
_cell.length_b   1.000
_cell.length_c   1.000
_cell.angle_alpha   90.00
_cell.angle_beta   90.00
_cell.angle_gamma   90.00
#
_symmetry.space_group_name_H-M   'P 1'
#
loop_
_entity.id
_entity.type
_entity.pdbx_description
1 polymer ?
#
loop_
_entity_poly.entity_id
_entity_poly.type
_entity_poly.pdbx_seq_one_letter_code
_entity_poly.pdbx_strand_id
1 'polypeptide(L)'
;MPRDANLSEHVLRAFMSLSAEDQANIKLDLAQEVVKTAFDKLRRVRDRGLVTRYALAELCIGNQGPREKRQRTFKAYWRLTRRVLGNRESRARPIRRKKKEGA
;
A
#
# COMPACT_ATOMS: atom_id res chain seq x y z
N MET A 1 -22.33 -6.86 -3.22
CA MET A 1 -20.97 -7.27 -3.70
C MET A 1 -20.59 -6.31 -4.84
N PRO A 2 -19.40 -5.67 -4.93
CA PRO A 2 -18.06 -6.21 -4.60
C PRO A 2 -17.10 -5.17 -3.95
N ARG A 3 -16.77 -5.31 -2.65
CA ARG A 3 -15.68 -4.50 -2.05
C ARG A 3 -14.29 -5.06 -2.37
N ASP A 4 -14.22 -6.37 -2.66
CA ASP A 4 -12.97 -7.09 -2.86
C ASP A 4 -12.41 -6.98 -4.29
N ALA A 5 -13.26 -6.98 -5.32
CA ALA A 5 -12.81 -6.82 -6.72
C ALA A 5 -12.04 -5.50 -6.94
N ASN A 6 -12.43 -4.45 -6.22
CA ASN A 6 -11.78 -3.16 -6.29
C ASN A 6 -10.41 -3.16 -5.59
N LEU A 7 -10.23 -3.97 -4.53
CA LEU A 7 -8.97 -4.01 -3.80
C LEU A 7 -7.86 -4.65 -4.63
N SER A 8 -8.13 -5.81 -5.24
CA SER A 8 -7.15 -6.52 -6.07
C SER A 8 -6.68 -5.67 -7.26
N GLU A 9 -7.59 -4.95 -7.92
CA GLU A 9 -7.23 -4.03 -9.01
C GLU A 9 -6.32 -2.89 -8.52
N HIS A 10 -6.64 -2.28 -7.37
CA HIS A 10 -5.81 -1.22 -6.80
C HIS A 10 -4.41 -1.71 -6.39
N VAL A 11 -4.32 -2.93 -5.84
CA VAL A 11 -3.05 -3.58 -5.49
C VAL A 11 -2.24 -3.85 -6.76
N LEU A 12 -2.85 -4.43 -7.79
CA LEU A 12 -2.19 -4.70 -9.07
C LEU A 12 -1.71 -3.41 -9.73
N ARG A 13 -2.53 -2.36 -9.78
CA ARG A 13 -2.14 -1.07 -10.35
C ARG A 13 -1.00 -0.42 -9.57
N ALA A 14 -1.03 -0.50 -8.23
CA ALA A 14 0.05 -0.01 -7.40
C ALA A 14 1.34 -0.82 -7.61
N PHE A 15 1.23 -2.15 -7.74
CA PHE A 15 2.34 -3.06 -8.01
C PHE A 15 3.00 -2.76 -9.35
N MET A 16 2.22 -2.62 -10.43
CA MET A 16 2.73 -2.30 -11.77
C MET A 16 3.40 -0.93 -11.84
N SER A 17 3.12 -0.02 -10.91
CA SER A 17 3.78 1.29 -10.81
C SER A 17 5.12 1.27 -10.05
N LEU A 18 5.48 0.14 -9.42
CA LEU A 18 6.75 -0.01 -8.69
C LEU A 18 7.90 -0.35 -9.64
N SER A 19 9.14 -0.15 -9.20
CA SER A 19 10.32 -0.59 -9.95
C SER A 19 10.35 -2.11 -10.08
N ALA A 20 11.03 -2.62 -11.11
CA ALA A 20 11.22 -4.07 -11.30
C ALA A 20 11.86 -4.75 -10.07
N GLU A 21 12.79 -4.05 -9.39
CA GLU A 21 13.39 -4.56 -8.15
C GLU A 21 12.36 -4.71 -7.02
N ASP A 22 11.48 -3.73 -6.81
CA ASP A 22 10.43 -3.83 -5.80
C ASP A 22 9.42 -4.92 -6.18
N GLN A 23 9.06 -5.04 -7.46
CA GLN A 23 8.15 -6.07 -7.96
C GLN A 23 8.70 -7.49 -7.70
N ALA A 24 9.99 -7.71 -7.96
CA ALA A 24 10.65 -9.00 -7.70
C ALA A 24 10.67 -9.40 -6.21
N ASN A 25 10.54 -8.42 -5.32
CA ASN A 25 10.51 -8.63 -3.87
C ASN A 25 9.10 -8.81 -3.29
N ILE A 26 8.05 -8.65 -4.10
CA ILE A 26 6.65 -8.71 -3.67
C ILE A 26 5.98 -9.96 -4.23
N LYS A 27 5.24 -10.66 -3.36
CA LYS A 27 4.30 -11.71 -3.75
C LYS A 27 2.91 -11.11 -3.75
N LEU A 28 2.19 -11.20 -4.86
CA LEU A 28 0.91 -10.50 -5.03
C LEU A 28 -0.17 -11.00 -4.06
N ASP A 29 -0.25 -12.30 -3.79
CA ASP A 29 -1.22 -12.86 -2.84
C ASP A 29 -1.02 -12.27 -1.43
N LEU A 30 0.23 -12.29 -0.97
CA LEU A 30 0.60 -11.74 0.34
C LEU A 30 0.44 -10.22 0.39
N ALA A 31 0.66 -9.52 -0.72
CA ALA A 31 0.44 -8.09 -0.81
C ALA A 31 -1.05 -7.72 -0.64
N GLN A 32 -1.96 -8.51 -1.19
CA GLN A 32 -3.40 -8.29 -0.99
C GLN A 32 -3.78 -8.44 0.48
N GLU A 33 -3.24 -9.47 1.16
CA GLU A 33 -3.45 -9.68 2.59
C GLU A 33 -2.89 -8.52 3.43
N VAL A 34 -1.66 -8.07 3.17
CA VAL A 34 -1.04 -6.92 3.85
C VAL A 34 -1.92 -5.68 3.74
N VAL A 35 -2.42 -5.38 2.53
CA VAL A 35 -3.24 -4.20 2.30
C VAL A 35 -4.61 -4.33 2.97
N LYS A 36 -5.20 -5.53 2.96
CA LYS A 36 -6.45 -5.82 3.69
C LYS A 36 -6.28 -5.59 5.20
N THR A 37 -5.25 -6.19 5.79
CA THR A 37 -4.90 -6.02 7.21
C THR A 37 -4.63 -4.55 7.55
N ALA A 38 -3.94 -3.83 6.68
CA ALA A 38 -3.72 -2.39 6.85
C ALA A 38 -5.05 -1.61 6.84
N PHE A 39 -5.98 -1.90 5.93
CA PHE A 39 -7.28 -1.23 5.92
C PHE A 39 -8.11 -1.50 7.17
N ASP A 40 -8.10 -2.73 7.68
CA ASP A 40 -8.84 -3.09 8.90
C ASP A 40 -8.28 -2.36 10.12
N LYS A 41 -6.94 -2.24 10.21
CA LYS A 41 -6.27 -1.47 11.26
C LYS A 41 -6.49 0.04 11.11
N LEU A 42 -6.57 0.56 9.87
CA LEU A 42 -6.83 1.98 9.62
C LEU A 42 -8.17 2.45 10.18
N ARG A 43 -9.13 1.54 10.40
CA ARG A 43 -10.40 1.86 11.07
C ARG A 43 -10.22 2.24 12.54
N ARG A 44 -9.13 1.79 13.17
CA ARG A 44 -8.83 1.98 14.60
C ARG A 44 -7.69 2.98 14.83
N VAL A 45 -6.73 3.04 13.91
CA VAL A 45 -5.54 3.89 14.01
C VAL A 45 -5.46 4.76 12.76
N ARG A 46 -5.56 6.09 12.91
CA ARG A 46 -5.51 7.02 11.76
C ARG A 46 -4.12 7.18 11.15
N ASP A 47 -3.06 6.79 11.86
CA ASP A 47 -1.69 6.85 11.35
C ASP A 47 -1.42 5.69 10.38
N ARG A 48 -1.32 6.02 9.09
CA ARG A 48 -1.07 5.04 8.02
C ARG A 48 0.31 4.42 8.07
N GLY A 49 1.31 5.16 8.53
CA GLY A 49 2.66 4.64 8.68
C GLY A 49 2.65 3.54 9.74
N LEU A 50 2.07 3.83 10.90
CA LEU A 50 1.96 2.88 12.00
C LEU A 50 1.13 1.65 11.62
N VAL A 51 -0.02 1.87 10.97
CA VAL A 51 -0.88 0.79 10.44
C VAL A 51 -0.14 -0.10 9.45
N THR A 52 0.62 0.50 8.52
CA THR A 52 1.41 -0.27 7.55
C THR A 52 2.50 -1.06 8.29
N ARG A 53 3.16 -0.48 9.30
CA ARG A 53 4.18 -1.21 10.08
C ARG A 53 3.57 -2.41 10.77
N TYR A 54 2.42 -2.24 11.40
CA TYR A 54 1.73 -3.34 12.09
C TYR A 54 1.26 -4.44 11.13
N ALA A 55 0.71 -4.09 9.96
CA ALA A 55 0.31 -5.09 8.98
C ALA A 55 1.50 -5.90 8.46
N LEU A 56 2.64 -5.25 8.20
CA LEU A 56 3.86 -5.94 7.76
C LEU A 56 4.45 -6.83 8.87
N ALA A 57 4.44 -6.35 10.11
CA ALA A 57 4.94 -7.12 11.26
C ALA A 57 4.09 -8.37 11.52
N GLU A 58 2.76 -8.23 11.48
CA GLU A 58 1.81 -9.32 11.73
C GLU A 58 1.95 -10.44 10.69
N LEU A 59 2.18 -10.09 9.42
CA LEU A 59 2.38 -11.05 8.34
C LEU A 59 3.85 -11.45 8.15
N CYS A 60 4.72 -11.13 9.12
CA CYS A 60 6.14 -11.47 9.11
C CYS A 60 6.90 -11.04 7.84
N ILE A 61 6.51 -9.93 7.22
CA ILE A 61 7.09 -9.47 5.96
C ILE A 61 8.53 -9.00 6.19
N GLY A 62 9.46 -9.60 5.44
CA GLY A 62 10.88 -9.30 5.60
C GLY A 62 11.49 -9.88 6.87
N ASN A 63 10.93 -10.96 7.44
CA ASN A 63 11.53 -11.66 8.58
C ASN A 63 12.44 -12.84 8.19
N GLN A 64 12.51 -13.20 6.90
CA GLN A 64 13.28 -14.35 6.44
C GLN A 64 14.50 -13.97 5.59
N GLY A 65 15.60 -14.68 5.81
CA GLY A 65 16.83 -14.56 5.02
C GLY A 65 17.80 -13.44 5.46
N PRO A 66 18.80 -13.14 4.60
CA PRO A 66 19.83 -12.15 4.90
C PRO A 66 19.24 -10.77 5.21
N ARG A 67 19.89 -10.03 6.12
CA ARG A 67 19.42 -8.71 6.60
C ARG A 67 19.10 -7.74 5.46
N GLU A 68 19.88 -7.77 4.38
CA GLU A 68 19.66 -6.90 3.24
C GLU A 68 18.38 -7.27 2.47
N LYS A 69 18.18 -8.57 2.19
CA LYS A 69 16.97 -9.09 1.55
C LYS A 69 15.73 -8.75 2.38
N ARG A 70 15.79 -8.97 3.70
CA ARG A 70 14.75 -8.59 4.66
C ARG A 70 14.35 -7.13 4.54
N GLN A 71 15.32 -6.22 4.52
CA GLN A 71 15.07 -4.79 4.37
C GLN A 71 14.49 -4.42 2.99
N ARG A 72 14.99 -5.03 1.91
CA ARG A 72 14.46 -4.81 0.55
C ARG A 72 13.00 -5.25 0.46
N THR A 73 12.69 -6.47 0.90
CA THR A 73 11.32 -6.98 0.96
C THR A 73 10.41 -6.09 1.79
N PHE A 74 10.82 -5.72 3.01
CA PHE A 74 10.03 -4.83 3.86
C PHE A 74 9.75 -3.47 3.17
N LYS A 75 10.77 -2.85 2.57
CA LYS A 75 10.63 -1.56 1.87
C LYS A 75 9.71 -1.67 0.65
N ALA A 76 9.77 -2.75 -0.10
CA ALA A 76 8.92 -2.98 -1.27
C ALA A 76 7.43 -3.03 -0.87
N TYR A 77 7.08 -3.87 0.11
CA TYR A 77 5.69 -3.96 0.61
C TYR A 77 5.23 -2.67 1.30
N TRP A 78 6.12 -1.98 2.00
CA TRP A 78 5.83 -0.66 2.57
C TRP A 78 5.43 0.36 1.51
N ARG A 79 6.21 0.47 0.43
CA ARG A 79 5.92 1.37 -0.70
C ARG A 79 4.60 1.01 -1.37
N LEU A 80 4.36 -0.28 -1.63
CA LEU A 80 3.12 -0.77 -2.23
C LEU A 80 1.91 -0.37 -1.38
N THR A 81 1.92 -0.75 -0.09
CA THR A 81 0.79 -0.54 0.82
C THR A 81 0.48 0.93 0.97
N ARG A 82 1.51 1.78 1.14
CA ARG A 82 1.31 3.24 1.22
C ARG A 82 0.74 3.84 -0.05
N ARG A 83 1.12 3.35 -1.25
CA ARG A 83 0.52 3.80 -2.52
C ARG A 83 -0.96 3.43 -2.59
N VAL A 84 -1.33 2.21 -2.19
CA VAL A 84 -2.75 1.80 -2.18
C VAL A 84 -3.56 2.63 -1.18
N LEU A 85 -3.04 2.83 0.04
CA LEU A 85 -3.69 3.66 1.06
C LEU A 85 -3.78 5.14 0.66
N GLY A 86 -2.78 5.67 -0.04
CA GLY A 86 -2.75 7.07 -0.52
C GLY A 86 -3.65 7.32 -1.73
N ASN A 87 -3.69 6.41 -2.70
CA ASN A 87 -4.53 6.55 -3.90
C ASN A 87 -6.03 6.58 -3.57
N ARG A 88 -6.45 5.91 -2.49
CA ARG A 88 -7.83 5.96 -2.01
C ARG A 88 -8.24 7.36 -1.52
N GLU A 89 -7.28 8.17 -1.09
CA GLU A 89 -7.52 9.52 -0.59
C GLU A 89 -7.49 10.58 -1.71
N SER A 90 -6.65 10.40 -2.73
CA SER A 90 -6.65 11.26 -3.93
C SER A 90 -7.98 11.19 -4.71
N ARG A 91 -8.71 10.06 -4.62
CA ARG A 91 -10.08 9.94 -5.15
C ARG A 91 -11.15 10.53 -4.21
N ALA A 92 -10.84 10.77 -2.94
CA ALA A 92 -11.76 11.35 -1.95
C ALA A 92 -11.65 12.88 -1.81
N ARG A 93 -10.55 13.48 -2.27
CA ARG A 93 -10.44 14.93 -2.38
C ARG A 93 -10.98 15.36 -3.75
N PRO A 94 -12.11 16.09 -3.83
CA PRO A 94 -12.42 16.80 -5.06
C PRO A 94 -11.24 17.71 -5.37
N ILE A 95 -10.74 17.62 -6.60
CA ILE A 95 -9.70 18.50 -7.11
C ILE A 95 -10.21 19.92 -6.90
N ARG A 96 -9.73 20.61 -5.86
CA ARG A 96 -9.89 22.05 -5.73
C ARG A 96 -9.01 22.63 -6.85
N ARG A 97 -9.57 22.67 -8.07
CA ARG A 97 -9.04 23.49 -9.15
C ARG A 97 -8.97 24.89 -8.56
N LYS A 98 -7.77 25.37 -8.24
CA LYS A 98 -7.56 26.79 -8.05
C LYS A 98 -7.96 27.43 -9.38
N LYS A 99 -9.17 28.00 -9.43
CA LYS A 99 -9.55 29.00 -10.42
C LYS A 99 -8.56 30.14 -10.19
N LYS A 100 -7.44 30.14 -10.90
CA LYS A 100 -6.77 31.39 -11.26
C LYS A 100 -7.61 31.94 -12.42
N GLU A 101 -8.75 32.52 -12.10
CA GLU A 101 -9.30 33.57 -12.95
C GLU A 101 -8.69 34.84 -12.42
N GLY A 102 -7.64 35.28 -13.11
CA GLY A 102 -7.33 36.69 -13.15
C GLY A 102 -8.37 37.35 -14.05
N ALA A 103 -8.99 38.39 -13.54
CA ALA A 103 -9.51 39.53 -14.28
C ALA A 103 -9.56 40.69 -13.27
#